data_AF-A0A522E4H2-F1
#
_entry.id   AF-A0A522E4H2-F1
#
_cell.length_a   1.000
_cell.length_b   1.000
_cell.length_c   1.000
_cell.angle_alpha   90.00
_cell.angle_beta   90.00
_cell.angle_gamma   90.00
#
_symmetry.space_group_name_H-M   'P 1'
#
loop_
_entity.id
_entity.type
_entity.pdbx_description
1 polymer ?
#
loop_
_entity_poly.entity_id
_entity_poly.type
_entity_poly.pdbx_seq_one_letter_code
_entity_poly.pdbx_strand_id
1 'polypeptide(L)'
;GLWLAPFIEEHLGGLFAFLLLVPIAVMLFAYAWQYLPKAILEKVPEGWDGALLIPVIALSGWFAFTVSVPLEAWLFDGTLRDWFKSEFGIGYDQRNALVVGIAMGFAVIPTIFSIAEDAIFSVPKHLTVGSLALGATPWQTMSKIVLLTASPGIFSAVMIGFGRAVGETMIVLMATGNTPVMDLSVFQGMRTLAANIAVEMPESEVDSTHYRVLFLAALVLFAFTFVFNTLAEVIRQRLREKYSSL
;
A
#
# COMPACT_ATOMS: atom_id res chain seq x y z
N GLY A 1 -12.56 -5.65 9.05
CA GLY A 1 -13.68 -4.76 8.69
C GLY A 1 -14.28 -4.06 9.89
N LEU A 2 -14.83 -4.81 10.85
CA LEU A 2 -15.75 -4.30 11.88
C LEU A 2 -15.21 -3.17 12.79
N TRP A 3 -13.91 -3.15 13.11
CA TRP A 3 -13.33 -2.07 13.93
C TRP A 3 -12.66 -0.97 13.09
N LEU A 4 -11.99 -1.35 11.99
CA LEU A 4 -11.25 -0.42 11.15
C LEU A 4 -12.18 0.53 10.37
N ALA A 5 -13.29 0.01 9.86
CA ALA A 5 -14.26 0.79 9.10
C ALA A 5 -14.86 1.96 9.91
N PRO A 6 -15.42 1.76 11.13
CA PRO A 6 -15.90 2.87 11.95
C PRO A 6 -14.79 3.84 12.37
N PHE A 7 -13.58 3.32 12.64
CA PHE A 7 -12.46 4.19 13.01
C PHE A 7 -12.06 5.15 11.88
N ILE A 8 -11.91 4.63 10.66
CA ILE A 8 -11.60 5.43 9.45
C ILE A 8 -12.74 6.40 9.16
N GLU A 9 -13.97 5.94 9.37
CA GLU A 9 -15.16 6.75 9.22
C GLU A 9 -15.07 8.00 10.12
N GLU A 10 -14.93 7.82 11.43
CA GLU A 10 -14.88 8.91 12.41
C GLU A 10 -13.66 9.84 12.24
N HIS A 11 -12.55 9.34 11.71
CA HIS A 11 -11.27 10.07 11.62
C HIS A 11 -10.81 10.32 10.18
N LEU A 12 -11.74 10.50 9.24
CA LEU A 12 -11.41 10.61 7.82
C LEU A 12 -10.42 11.75 7.53
N GLY A 13 -10.63 12.96 8.05
CA GLY A 13 -9.65 14.04 7.87
C GLY A 13 -8.39 13.87 8.70
N GLY A 14 -8.46 13.16 9.83
CA GLY A 14 -7.29 12.74 10.60
C GLY A 14 -6.34 11.87 9.77
N LEU A 15 -6.88 10.96 8.96
CA LEU A 15 -6.09 10.12 8.05
C LEU A 15 -5.46 10.91 6.91
N PHE A 16 -6.20 11.83 6.29
CA PHE A 16 -5.64 12.71 5.26
C PHE A 16 -4.57 13.64 5.84
N ALA A 17 -4.82 14.21 7.01
CA ALA A 17 -3.86 15.03 7.73
C ALA A 17 -2.61 14.20 8.08
N PHE A 18 -2.77 12.97 8.58
CA PHE A 18 -1.66 12.07 8.90
C PHE A 18 -0.77 11.81 7.67
N LEU A 19 -1.39 11.48 6.53
CA LEU A 19 -0.68 11.18 5.28
C LEU A 19 0.14 12.39 4.77
N LEU A 20 -0.34 13.61 4.99
CA LEU A 20 0.34 14.85 4.58
C LEU A 20 1.37 15.32 5.61
N LEU A 21 1.02 15.26 6.90
CA LEU A 21 1.77 15.87 7.99
C LEU A 21 2.97 15.03 8.39
N VAL A 22 2.89 13.70 8.33
CA VAL A 22 4.02 12.82 8.70
C VAL A 22 5.23 13.02 7.77
N PRO A 23 5.11 12.99 6.43
CA PRO A 23 6.25 13.27 5.55
C PRO A 23 6.87 14.65 5.81
N ILE A 24 6.03 15.67 6.03
CA ILE A 24 6.50 17.03 6.33
C ILE A 24 7.24 17.06 7.68
N ALA A 25 6.70 16.41 8.72
CA ALA A 25 7.32 16.33 10.03
C ALA A 25 8.65 15.59 9.99
N VAL A 26 8.76 14.50 9.21
CA VAL A 26 10.01 13.77 8.99
C VAL A 26 11.04 14.65 8.27
N MET A 27 10.63 15.39 7.22
CA MET A 27 11.53 16.33 6.53
C MET A 27 11.98 17.47 7.43
N LEU A 28 11.08 18.05 8.23
CA LEU A 28 11.40 19.11 9.19
C LEU A 28 12.34 18.60 10.28
N PHE A 29 12.13 17.38 10.77
CA PHE A 29 13.04 16.76 11.73
C PHE A 29 14.41 16.52 11.11
N ALA A 30 14.47 15.97 9.89
CA ALA A 30 15.73 15.76 9.17
C ALA A 30 16.47 17.08 8.89
N TYR A 31 15.74 18.17 8.62
CA TYR A 31 16.30 19.50 8.48
C TYR A 31 16.81 20.04 9.81
N ALA A 32 16.01 19.97 10.89
CA ALA A 32 16.39 20.42 12.22
C ALA A 32 17.62 19.65 12.77
N TRP A 33 17.73 18.37 12.43
CA TRP A 33 18.86 17.52 12.78
C TRP A 33 20.20 18.06 12.25
N GLN A 34 20.18 18.70 11.07
CA GLN A 34 21.39 19.29 10.48
C GLN A 34 21.89 20.54 11.23
N TYR A 35 21.03 21.20 12.01
CA TYR A 35 21.36 22.41 12.77
C TYR A 35 21.61 22.14 14.26
N LEU A 36 21.59 20.88 14.70
CA LEU A 36 21.77 20.54 16.11
C LEU A 36 23.22 20.81 16.57
N PRO A 37 23.44 21.37 17.77
CA PRO A 37 24.79 21.55 18.33
C PRO A 37 25.53 20.22 18.47
N LYS A 38 26.82 20.19 18.13
CA LYS A 38 27.68 18.99 18.18
C LYS A 38 27.63 18.26 19.53
N ALA A 39 27.44 18.98 20.63
CA ALA A 39 27.33 18.42 21.98
C ALA A 39 26.11 17.51 22.20
N ILE A 40 25.06 17.63 21.36
CA ILE A 40 23.88 16.76 21.39
C ILE A 40 24.08 15.59 20.43
N LEU A 41 24.65 15.84 19.26
CA LEU A 41 24.98 14.81 18.27
C LEU A 41 25.96 13.76 18.83
N GLU A 42 26.99 14.19 19.57
CA GLU A 42 27.97 13.29 20.19
C GLU A 42 27.39 12.43 21.34
N LYS A 43 26.23 12.81 21.90
CA LYS A 43 25.55 12.01 22.93
C LYS A 43 24.68 10.89 22.33
N VAL A 44 24.40 10.95 21.04
CA VAL A 44 23.56 9.97 20.35
C VAL A 44 24.46 8.90 19.74
N PRO A 45 24.28 7.61 20.09
CA PRO A 45 25.09 6.54 19.52
C PRO A 45 24.85 6.40 18.00
N GLU A 46 25.90 6.04 17.26
CA GLU A 46 25.80 5.82 15.81
C GLU A 46 24.71 4.78 15.47
N GLY A 47 23.85 5.11 14.49
CA GLY A 47 22.75 4.25 14.04
C GLY A 47 21.41 4.43 14.78
N TRP A 48 21.33 5.30 15.80
CA TRP A 48 20.08 5.60 16.52
C TRP A 48 19.16 6.60 15.81
N ASP A 49 19.55 7.10 14.65
CA ASP A 49 18.76 8.05 13.85
C ASP A 49 17.34 7.52 13.56
N GLY A 50 17.22 6.21 13.29
CA GLY A 50 15.93 5.55 13.08
C GLY A 50 15.07 5.49 14.34
N ALA A 51 15.68 5.26 15.51
CA ALA A 51 14.96 5.21 16.79
C ALA A 51 14.43 6.59 17.20
N LEU A 52 15.15 7.66 16.85
CA LEU A 52 14.74 9.04 17.09
C LEU A 52 13.59 9.49 16.17
N LEU A 53 13.44 8.88 14.99
CA LEU A 53 12.29 9.13 14.12
C LEU A 53 10.99 8.54 14.67
N ILE A 54 11.04 7.45 15.45
CA ILE A 54 9.85 6.82 16.03
C ILE A 54 9.00 7.81 16.86
N PRO A 55 9.55 8.53 17.86
CA PRO A 55 8.77 9.49 18.63
C PRO A 55 8.29 10.67 17.77
N VAL A 56 9.04 11.09 16.76
CA VAL A 56 8.63 12.17 15.83
C VAL A 56 7.41 11.75 15.03
N ILE A 57 7.42 10.54 14.49
CA ILE A 57 6.29 9.97 13.74
C ILE A 57 5.08 9.79 14.66
N ALA A 58 5.28 9.29 15.89
CA ALA A 58 4.19 9.12 16.85
C ALA A 58 3.56 10.46 17.27
N LEU A 59 4.38 11.48 17.57
CA LEU A 59 3.91 12.80 17.97
C LEU A 59 3.22 13.54 16.82
N SER A 60 3.80 13.50 15.62
CA SER A 60 3.18 14.10 14.43
C SER A 60 1.87 13.41 14.07
N GLY A 61 1.79 12.09 14.23
CA GLY A 61 0.55 11.35 14.06
C GLY A 61 -0.51 11.74 15.08
N TRP A 62 -0.17 11.76 16.37
CA TRP A 62 -1.09 12.22 17.42
C TRP A 62 -1.57 13.66 17.20
N PHE A 63 -0.67 14.54 16.78
CA PHE A 63 -1.00 15.92 16.41
C PHE A 63 -1.95 15.98 15.21
N ALA A 64 -1.74 15.16 14.17
CA ALA A 64 -2.61 15.13 12.99
C ALA A 64 -4.06 14.73 13.34
N PHE A 65 -4.26 13.71 14.19
CA PHE A 65 -5.60 13.28 14.60
C PHE A 65 -6.29 14.24 15.58
N THR A 66 -5.53 14.97 16.40
CA THR A 66 -6.11 15.94 17.35
C THR A 66 -6.46 17.26 16.67
N VAL A 67 -5.65 17.69 15.70
CA VAL A 67 -5.88 18.93 14.94
C VAL A 67 -6.89 18.74 13.82
N SER A 68 -7.09 17.52 13.30
CA SER A 68 -8.03 17.30 12.20
C SER A 68 -9.45 17.70 12.54
N VAL A 69 -9.97 17.36 13.72
CA VAL A 69 -11.35 17.68 14.12
C VAL A 69 -11.64 19.19 14.12
N PRO A 70 -10.86 20.05 14.82
CA PRO A 70 -11.06 21.49 14.77
C PRO A 70 -10.74 22.09 13.40
N LEU A 71 -9.79 21.51 12.66
CA LEU A 71 -9.46 21.97 11.30
C LEU A 71 -10.60 21.69 10.31
N GLU A 72 -11.25 20.53 10.40
CA GLU A 72 -12.40 20.17 9.57
C GLU A 72 -13.57 21.13 9.82
N ALA A 73 -13.88 21.37 11.08
CA ALA A 73 -14.95 22.31 11.46
C ALA A 73 -14.66 23.74 10.97
N TRP A 74 -13.39 24.17 11.00
CA TRP A 74 -13.01 25.51 10.56
C TRP A 74 -12.97 25.67 9.04
N LEU A 75 -12.53 24.64 8.30
CA LEU A 75 -12.30 24.73 6.86
C LEU A 75 -13.54 24.34 6.03
N PHE A 76 -14.37 23.42 6.53
CA PHE A 76 -15.45 22.79 5.76
C PHE A 76 -16.86 23.00 6.36
N ASP A 77 -17.00 23.81 7.42
CA ASP A 77 -18.27 24.12 8.11
C ASP A 77 -19.05 22.87 8.55
N GLY A 78 -18.31 21.83 8.97
CA GLY A 78 -18.87 20.52 9.31
C GLY A 78 -17.81 19.42 9.26
N THR A 79 -18.25 18.20 8.92
CA THR A 79 -17.31 17.10 8.66
C THR A 79 -16.89 17.10 7.19
N LEU A 80 -15.68 16.60 6.91
CA LEU A 80 -15.23 16.38 5.51
C LEU A 80 -16.23 15.58 4.68
N ARG A 81 -17.00 14.68 5.30
CA ARG A 81 -18.01 13.86 4.62
C ARG A 81 -19.18 14.70 4.13
N ASP A 82 -19.65 15.61 4.97
CA ASP A 82 -20.79 16.47 4.67
C ASP A 82 -20.43 17.43 3.53
N TRP A 83 -19.20 17.95 3.56
CA TRP A 83 -18.65 18.76 2.47
C TRP A 83 -18.56 17.98 1.16
N PHE A 84 -17.97 16.78 1.16
CA PHE A 84 -17.89 15.92 -0.03
C PHE A 84 -19.27 15.60 -0.62
N LYS A 85 -20.26 15.35 0.24
CA LYS A 85 -21.63 15.08 -0.17
C LYS A 85 -22.32 16.32 -0.75
N SER A 86 -22.09 17.50 -0.16
CA SER A 86 -22.72 18.75 -0.60
C SER A 86 -22.16 19.30 -1.91
N GLU A 87 -20.84 19.23 -2.10
CA GLU A 87 -20.14 19.80 -3.27
C GLU A 87 -20.03 18.81 -4.43
N PHE A 88 -19.71 17.55 -4.15
CA PHE A 88 -19.45 16.54 -5.18
C PHE A 88 -20.58 15.51 -5.34
N GLY A 89 -21.58 15.52 -4.46
CA GLY A 89 -22.66 14.51 -4.47
C GLY A 89 -22.18 13.09 -4.13
N ILE A 90 -20.93 12.93 -3.69
CA ILE A 90 -20.33 11.63 -3.41
C ILE A 90 -20.62 11.27 -1.95
N GLY A 91 -21.43 10.23 -1.75
CA GLY A 91 -21.67 9.66 -0.43
C GLY A 91 -20.44 8.89 0.10
N TYR A 92 -20.25 8.92 1.42
CA TYR A 92 -19.27 8.09 2.11
C TYR A 92 -19.99 6.92 2.80
N ASP A 93 -19.71 5.70 2.36
CA ASP A 93 -20.13 4.49 3.07
C ASP A 93 -19.08 4.11 4.11
N GLN A 94 -19.50 3.70 5.30
CA GLN A 94 -18.60 3.14 6.32
C GLN A 94 -17.76 1.98 5.77
N ARG A 95 -18.37 1.14 4.93
CA ARG A 95 -17.77 -0.02 4.29
C ARG A 95 -17.46 0.29 2.83
N ASN A 96 -16.25 0.76 2.55
CA ASN A 96 -15.89 1.27 1.23
C ASN A 96 -14.57 0.69 0.69
N ALA A 97 -14.27 1.01 -0.57
CA ALA A 97 -13.05 0.59 -1.25
C ALA A 97 -11.77 1.17 -0.63
N LEU A 98 -11.81 2.35 0.01
CA LEU A 98 -10.67 2.90 0.74
C LEU A 98 -10.24 1.99 1.90
N VAL A 99 -11.20 1.54 2.73
CA VAL A 99 -10.95 0.63 3.85
C VAL A 99 -10.38 -0.69 3.35
N VAL A 100 -10.88 -1.20 2.22
CA VAL A 100 -10.30 -2.37 1.55
C VAL A 100 -8.85 -2.12 1.17
N GLY A 101 -8.56 -1.01 0.46
CA GLY A 101 -7.20 -0.69 0.01
C GLY A 101 -6.20 -0.62 1.16
N ILE A 102 -6.59 -0.01 2.29
CA ILE A 102 -5.76 0.05 3.50
C ILE A 102 -5.54 -1.36 4.06
N ALA A 103 -6.60 -2.13 4.29
CA ALA A 103 -6.50 -3.49 4.85
C ALA A 103 -5.68 -4.43 3.96
N MET A 104 -5.88 -4.34 2.64
CA MET A 104 -5.16 -5.09 1.62
C MET A 104 -3.68 -4.70 1.56
N GLY A 105 -3.38 -3.40 1.64
CA GLY A 105 -2.02 -2.90 1.73
C GLY A 105 -1.29 -3.52 2.92
N PHE A 106 -1.88 -3.45 4.11
CA PHE A 106 -1.32 -4.07 5.32
C PHE A 106 -1.08 -5.58 5.17
N ALA A 107 -1.99 -6.30 4.51
CA ALA A 107 -1.85 -7.74 4.30
C ALA A 107 -0.72 -8.11 3.32
N VAL A 108 -0.52 -7.30 2.27
CA VAL A 108 0.42 -7.63 1.18
C VAL A 108 1.82 -7.05 1.39
N ILE A 109 1.95 -5.92 2.10
CA ILE A 109 3.24 -5.26 2.36
C ILE A 109 4.31 -6.23 2.92
N PRO A 110 4.05 -7.05 3.96
CA PRO A 110 5.08 -7.95 4.50
C PRO A 110 5.59 -8.97 3.48
N THR A 111 4.70 -9.45 2.60
CA THR A 111 5.07 -10.40 1.54
C THR A 111 5.97 -9.73 0.50
N ILE A 112 5.61 -8.52 0.06
CA ILE A 112 6.43 -7.75 -0.89
C ILE A 112 7.79 -7.43 -0.25
N PHE A 113 7.79 -6.96 1.00
CA PHE A 113 9.00 -6.59 1.71
C PHE A 113 9.98 -7.77 1.82
N SER A 114 9.52 -8.94 2.28
CA SER A 114 10.40 -10.11 2.45
C SER A 114 11.04 -10.56 1.13
N ILE A 115 10.26 -10.62 0.04
CA ILE A 115 10.79 -11.04 -1.26
C ILE A 115 11.73 -9.97 -1.85
N ALA A 116 11.41 -8.68 -1.67
CA ALA A 116 12.26 -7.58 -2.12
C ALA A 116 13.58 -7.53 -1.32
N GLU A 117 13.53 -7.80 -0.03
CA GLU A 117 14.70 -7.91 0.85
C GLU A 117 15.62 -9.04 0.38
N ASP A 118 15.07 -10.24 0.16
CA ASP A 118 15.83 -11.39 -0.38
C ASP A 118 16.49 -11.04 -1.72
N ALA A 119 15.79 -10.32 -2.60
CA ALA A 119 16.34 -9.86 -3.88
C ALA A 119 17.53 -8.92 -3.69
N ILE A 120 17.45 -7.98 -2.75
CA ILE A 120 18.55 -7.04 -2.44
C ILE A 120 19.75 -7.79 -1.86
N PHE A 121 19.53 -8.72 -0.94
CA PHE A 121 20.61 -9.49 -0.31
C PHE A 121 21.22 -10.56 -1.23
N SER A 122 20.55 -10.91 -2.32
CA SER A 122 21.09 -11.81 -3.36
C SER A 122 22.13 -11.17 -4.27
N VAL A 123 22.28 -9.82 -4.23
CA VAL A 123 23.25 -9.11 -5.06
C VAL A 123 24.67 -9.52 -4.66
N PRO A 124 25.53 -9.95 -5.61
CA PRO A 124 26.88 -10.38 -5.29
C PRO A 124 27.73 -9.29 -4.62
N LYS A 125 28.30 -9.60 -3.45
CA LYS A 125 29.11 -8.66 -2.67
C LYS A 125 30.29 -8.05 -3.42
N HIS A 126 30.85 -8.76 -4.42
CA HIS A 126 31.97 -8.26 -5.21
C HIS A 126 31.60 -7.02 -6.05
N LEU A 127 30.34 -6.89 -6.48
CA LEU A 127 29.86 -5.69 -7.17
C LEU A 127 29.83 -4.49 -6.22
N THR A 128 29.34 -4.70 -5.00
CA THR A 128 29.28 -3.67 -3.95
C THR A 128 30.68 -3.23 -3.52
N VAL A 129 31.57 -4.18 -3.23
CA VAL A 129 32.95 -3.90 -2.79
C VAL A 129 33.77 -3.28 -3.93
N GLY A 130 33.61 -3.76 -5.17
CA GLY A 130 34.28 -3.19 -6.34
C GLY A 130 33.88 -1.74 -6.59
N SER A 131 32.59 -1.41 -6.46
CA SER A 131 32.10 -0.03 -6.55
C SER A 131 32.72 0.88 -5.51
N LEU A 132 32.74 0.45 -4.24
CA LEU A 132 33.33 1.22 -3.16
C LEU A 132 34.85 1.40 -3.34
N ALA A 133 35.55 0.38 -3.86
CA ALA A 133 36.98 0.44 -4.17
C ALA A 133 37.30 1.43 -5.31
N LEU A 134 36.36 1.66 -6.23
CA LEU A 134 36.46 2.68 -7.29
C LEU A 134 36.13 4.10 -6.79
N GLY A 135 35.92 4.29 -5.49
CA GLY A 135 35.61 5.58 -4.87
C GLY A 135 34.13 5.98 -4.97
N ALA A 136 33.23 5.06 -5.32
CA ALA A 136 31.80 5.34 -5.30
C ALA A 136 31.29 5.51 -3.85
N THR A 137 30.36 6.44 -3.67
CA THR A 137 29.68 6.61 -2.37
C THR A 137 28.72 5.45 -2.08
N PRO A 138 28.39 5.16 -0.81
CA PRO A 138 27.37 4.16 -0.46
C PRO A 138 26.03 4.40 -1.17
N TRP A 139 25.61 5.66 -1.32
CA TRP A 139 24.41 6.03 -2.05
C TRP A 139 24.48 5.71 -3.55
N GLN A 140 25.62 5.97 -4.19
CA GLN A 140 25.84 5.62 -5.61
C GLN A 140 25.85 4.10 -5.80
N THR A 141 26.52 3.36 -4.90
CA THR A 141 26.55 1.90 -4.94
C THR A 141 25.15 1.31 -4.73
N MET A 142 24.37 1.84 -3.79
CA MET A 142 22.98 1.41 -3.56
C MET A 142 22.11 1.67 -4.79
N SER A 143 22.10 2.91 -5.29
CA SER A 143 21.20 3.32 -6.37
C SER A 143 21.56 2.74 -7.74
N LYS A 144 22.84 2.70 -8.10
CA LYS A 144 23.28 2.34 -9.45
C LYS A 144 23.62 0.86 -9.62
N ILE A 145 23.91 0.15 -8.53
CA ILE A 145 24.35 -1.26 -8.59
C ILE A 145 23.33 -2.12 -7.87
N VAL A 146 23.14 -1.95 -6.56
CA VAL A 146 22.30 -2.85 -5.76
C VAL A 146 20.84 -2.82 -6.24
N LEU A 147 20.22 -1.63 -6.31
CA LEU A 147 18.82 -1.51 -6.76
C LEU A 147 18.65 -1.93 -8.23
N LEU A 148 19.64 -1.68 -9.07
CA LEU A 148 19.57 -2.04 -10.49
C LEU A 148 19.64 -3.57 -10.68
N THR A 149 20.60 -4.23 -10.02
CA THR A 149 20.77 -5.68 -10.06
C THR A 149 19.63 -6.41 -9.36
N ALA A 150 19.11 -5.88 -8.24
CA ALA A 150 17.97 -6.45 -7.53
C ALA A 150 16.61 -6.15 -8.20
N SER A 151 16.56 -5.22 -9.16
CA SER A 151 15.30 -4.77 -9.78
C SER A 151 14.40 -5.91 -10.29
N PRO A 152 14.88 -6.98 -10.96
CA PRO A 152 14.00 -8.06 -11.40
C PRO A 152 13.31 -8.76 -10.23
N GLY A 153 14.02 -8.94 -9.11
CA GLY A 153 13.46 -9.54 -7.89
C GLY A 153 12.46 -8.62 -7.19
N ILE A 154 12.74 -7.32 -7.09
CA ILE A 154 11.81 -6.33 -6.52
C ILE A 154 10.52 -6.25 -7.35
N PHE A 155 10.63 -6.19 -8.69
CA PHE A 155 9.46 -6.21 -9.56
C PHE A 155 8.64 -7.50 -9.37
N SER A 156 9.32 -8.64 -9.23
CA SER A 156 8.65 -9.92 -8.96
C SER A 156 7.90 -9.91 -7.63
N ALA A 157 8.51 -9.36 -6.57
CA ALA A 157 7.90 -9.21 -5.26
C ALA A 157 6.58 -8.42 -5.35
N VAL A 158 6.60 -7.27 -6.02
CA VAL A 158 5.43 -6.41 -6.22
C VAL A 158 4.34 -7.14 -7.00
N MET A 159 4.70 -7.82 -8.10
CA MET A 159 3.72 -8.54 -8.91
C MET A 159 3.07 -9.72 -8.16
N ILE A 160 3.85 -10.48 -7.40
CA ILE A 160 3.34 -11.58 -6.55
C ILE A 160 2.40 -11.03 -5.47
N GLY A 161 2.80 -9.93 -4.82
CA GLY A 161 1.96 -9.26 -3.83
C GLY A 161 0.64 -8.78 -4.42
N PHE A 162 0.67 -8.14 -5.60
CA PHE A 162 -0.53 -7.70 -6.29
C PHE A 162 -1.44 -8.87 -6.71
N GLY A 163 -0.86 -9.96 -7.23
CA GLY A 163 -1.61 -11.16 -7.56
C GLY A 163 -2.32 -11.77 -6.35
N ARG A 164 -1.66 -11.76 -5.17
CA ARG A 164 -2.30 -12.13 -3.91
C ARG A 164 -3.42 -11.17 -3.54
N ALA A 165 -3.21 -9.86 -3.65
CA ALA A 165 -4.25 -8.88 -3.34
C ALA A 165 -5.52 -9.08 -4.18
N VAL A 166 -5.38 -9.37 -5.47
CA VAL A 166 -6.51 -9.65 -6.37
C VAL A 166 -7.25 -10.93 -5.98
N GLY A 167 -6.51 -11.94 -5.49
CA GLY A 167 -7.07 -13.21 -5.04
C GLY A 167 -7.68 -13.20 -3.64
N GLU A 168 -7.39 -12.19 -2.82
CA GLU A 168 -7.95 -12.05 -1.46
C GLU A 168 -9.41 -11.62 -1.52
N THR A 169 -10.32 -12.60 -1.41
CA THR A 169 -11.76 -12.37 -1.49
C THR A 169 -12.39 -12.03 -0.15
N MET A 170 -11.84 -12.59 0.93
CA MET A 170 -12.42 -12.52 2.27
C MET A 170 -12.27 -11.14 2.89
N ILE A 171 -11.10 -10.50 2.72
CA ILE A 171 -10.87 -9.14 3.22
C ILE A 171 -11.85 -8.18 2.54
N VAL A 172 -12.02 -8.30 1.22
CA VAL A 172 -12.90 -7.43 0.44
C VAL A 172 -14.36 -7.61 0.86
N LEU A 173 -14.85 -8.85 0.93
CA LEU A 173 -16.21 -9.17 1.39
C LEU A 173 -16.51 -8.58 2.77
N MET A 174 -15.57 -8.74 3.71
CA MET A 174 -15.74 -8.28 5.10
C MET A 174 -15.58 -6.76 5.26
N ALA A 175 -14.87 -6.09 4.35
CA ALA A 175 -14.62 -4.66 4.43
C ALA A 175 -15.64 -3.82 3.66
N THR A 176 -16.17 -4.31 2.53
CA THR A 176 -17.19 -3.59 1.72
C THR A 176 -18.61 -3.97 2.06
N GLY A 177 -18.82 -5.04 2.83
CA GLY A 177 -20.16 -5.49 3.20
C GLY A 177 -20.99 -6.05 2.05
N ASN A 178 -20.35 -6.35 0.91
CA ASN A 178 -20.97 -6.95 -0.27
C ASN A 178 -22.01 -6.06 -0.98
N THR A 179 -21.89 -4.73 -0.90
CA THR A 179 -22.79 -3.81 -1.62
C THR A 179 -22.40 -3.72 -3.10
N PRO A 180 -23.25 -4.13 -4.05
CA PRO A 180 -22.95 -4.06 -5.47
C PRO A 180 -23.25 -2.66 -6.03
N VAL A 181 -22.49 -1.67 -5.58
CA VAL A 181 -22.54 -0.31 -6.17
C VAL A 181 -21.64 -0.29 -7.40
N MET A 182 -22.15 0.21 -8.52
CA MET A 182 -21.44 0.30 -9.80
C MET A 182 -20.86 1.70 -10.05
N ASP A 183 -20.52 2.40 -8.97
CA ASP A 183 -19.88 3.72 -9.02
C ASP A 183 -18.37 3.57 -8.85
N LEU A 184 -17.59 4.38 -9.58
CA LEU A 184 -16.12 4.38 -9.50
C LEU A 184 -15.59 5.15 -8.28
N SER A 185 -16.44 5.46 -7.30
CA SER A 185 -16.05 6.17 -6.09
C SER A 185 -15.32 5.25 -5.13
N VAL A 186 -14.15 5.68 -4.66
CA VAL A 186 -13.37 4.95 -3.63
C VAL A 186 -14.05 5.01 -2.26
N PHE A 187 -14.99 5.93 -2.07
CA PHE A 187 -15.72 6.16 -0.82
C PHE A 187 -17.00 5.32 -0.68
N GLN A 188 -17.34 4.51 -1.67
CA GLN A 188 -18.51 3.63 -1.65
C GLN A 188 -18.10 2.15 -1.57
N GLY A 189 -19.07 1.32 -1.20
CA GLY A 189 -18.91 -0.14 -1.22
C GLY A 189 -18.70 -0.69 -2.65
N MET A 190 -18.00 -1.81 -2.75
CA MET A 190 -17.81 -2.51 -4.03
C MET A 190 -17.99 -4.02 -3.86
N ARG A 191 -18.38 -4.69 -4.95
CA ARG A 191 -18.50 -6.15 -5.02
C ARG A 191 -17.56 -6.68 -6.09
N THR A 192 -16.55 -7.46 -5.69
CA THR A 192 -15.61 -8.06 -6.64
C THR A 192 -16.22 -9.29 -7.30
N LEU A 193 -15.74 -9.64 -8.49
CA LEU A 193 -16.16 -10.87 -9.18
C LEU A 193 -15.92 -12.10 -8.29
N ALA A 194 -14.77 -12.13 -7.61
CA ALA A 194 -14.38 -13.23 -6.74
C ALA A 194 -15.29 -13.33 -5.49
N ALA A 195 -15.66 -12.19 -4.90
CA ALA A 195 -16.65 -12.10 -3.84
C ALA A 195 -18.04 -12.58 -4.30
N ASN A 196 -18.45 -12.18 -5.51
CA ASN A 196 -19.72 -12.60 -6.10
C ASN A 196 -19.81 -14.12 -6.25
N ILE A 197 -18.75 -14.72 -6.82
CA ILE A 197 -18.65 -16.16 -6.99
C ILE A 197 -18.66 -16.88 -5.63
N ALA A 198 -17.87 -16.41 -4.66
CA ALA A 198 -17.74 -17.07 -3.36
C ALA A 198 -19.05 -17.10 -2.55
N VAL A 199 -19.87 -16.05 -2.66
CA VAL A 199 -21.12 -15.92 -1.89
C VAL A 199 -22.31 -16.53 -2.64
N GLU A 200 -22.43 -16.30 -3.95
CA GLU A 200 -23.66 -16.68 -4.68
C GLU A 200 -23.61 -18.07 -5.29
N MET A 201 -22.42 -18.61 -5.56
CA MET A 201 -22.29 -19.94 -6.17
C MET A 201 -22.81 -21.07 -5.27
N PRO A 202 -22.53 -21.09 -3.95
CA PRO A 202 -23.08 -22.10 -3.05
C PRO A 202 -24.61 -21.98 -2.86
N GLU A 203 -25.14 -20.76 -2.96
CA GLU A 203 -26.56 -20.45 -2.75
C GLU A 203 -27.41 -20.63 -4.02
N SER A 204 -26.79 -20.84 -5.18
CA SER A 204 -27.49 -20.99 -6.45
C SER A 204 -27.82 -22.45 -6.75
N GLU A 205 -29.03 -22.72 -7.25
CA GLU A 205 -29.42 -24.05 -7.71
C GLU A 205 -28.54 -24.50 -8.89
N VAL A 206 -28.07 -25.75 -8.82
CA VAL A 206 -27.24 -26.37 -9.85
C VAL A 206 -28.03 -26.39 -11.17
N ASP A 207 -27.36 -26.01 -12.25
CA ASP A 207 -27.90 -25.92 -13.62
C ASP A 207 -28.88 -24.76 -13.90
N SER A 208 -29.10 -23.87 -12.93
CA SER A 208 -29.81 -22.61 -13.17
C SER A 208 -29.05 -21.68 -14.12
N THR A 209 -29.76 -20.77 -14.80
CA THR A 209 -29.13 -19.72 -15.63
C THR A 209 -28.16 -18.88 -14.80
N HIS A 210 -28.50 -18.60 -13.54
CA HIS A 210 -27.65 -17.85 -12.61
C HIS A 210 -26.32 -18.58 -12.32
N TYR A 211 -26.39 -19.88 -12.05
CA TYR A 211 -25.22 -20.73 -11.83
C TYR A 211 -24.28 -20.73 -13.05
N ARG A 212 -24.82 -20.80 -14.27
CA ARG A 212 -24.03 -20.74 -15.51
C ARG A 212 -23.33 -19.38 -15.71
N VAL A 213 -23.99 -18.28 -15.33
CA VAL A 213 -23.40 -16.93 -15.38
C VAL A 213 -22.26 -16.78 -14.35
N LEU A 214 -22.44 -17.29 -13.13
CA LEU A 214 -21.40 -17.31 -12.11
C LEU A 214 -20.18 -18.14 -12.55
N PHE A 215 -20.41 -19.28 -13.20
CA PHE A 215 -19.34 -20.10 -13.75
C PHE A 215 -18.59 -19.39 -14.88
N LEU A 216 -19.30 -18.67 -15.78
CA LEU A 216 -18.68 -17.84 -16.79
C LEU A 216 -17.84 -16.71 -16.16
N ALA A 217 -18.36 -16.05 -15.12
CA ALA A 217 -17.61 -15.02 -14.40
C ALA A 217 -16.32 -15.58 -13.76
N ALA A 218 -16.37 -16.81 -13.22
CA ALA A 218 -15.20 -17.50 -12.70
C ALA A 218 -14.17 -17.81 -13.80
N LEU A 219 -14.63 -18.26 -14.98
CA LEU A 219 -13.76 -18.48 -16.14
C LEU A 219 -13.09 -17.19 -16.62
N VAL A 220 -13.83 -16.08 -16.66
CA VAL A 220 -13.29 -14.76 -17.04
C VAL A 220 -12.25 -14.28 -16.03
N LEU A 221 -12.53 -14.41 -14.73
CA LEU A 221 -11.58 -14.07 -13.67
C LEU A 221 -10.32 -14.93 -13.74
N PHE A 222 -10.46 -16.24 -14.00
CA PHE A 222 -9.34 -17.14 -14.22
C PHE A 222 -8.51 -16.74 -15.43
N ALA A 223 -9.14 -16.44 -16.57
CA ALA A 223 -8.43 -16.00 -17.77
C ALA A 223 -7.66 -14.69 -17.53
N PHE A 224 -8.29 -13.73 -16.85
CA PHE A 224 -7.65 -12.46 -16.50
C PHE A 224 -6.43 -12.66 -15.60
N THR A 225 -6.58 -13.41 -14.51
CA THR A 225 -5.48 -13.70 -13.57
C THR A 225 -4.36 -14.49 -14.24
N PHE A 226 -4.70 -15.46 -15.10
CA PHE A 226 -3.73 -16.22 -15.87
C PHE A 226 -2.91 -15.32 -16.80
N VAL A 227 -3.56 -14.43 -17.57
CA VAL A 227 -2.87 -13.49 -18.47
C VAL A 227 -1.96 -12.55 -17.68
N PHE A 228 -2.46 -11.97 -16.60
CA PHE A 228 -1.69 -11.02 -15.79
C PHE A 228 -0.47 -11.68 -15.14
N ASN A 229 -0.63 -12.86 -14.55
CA ASN A 229 0.47 -13.63 -13.99
C ASN A 229 1.49 -14.05 -15.06
N THR A 230 1.03 -14.42 -16.25
CA THR A 230 1.92 -14.74 -17.38
C THR A 230 2.73 -13.51 -17.82
N LEU A 231 2.08 -12.34 -17.94
CA LEU A 231 2.77 -11.09 -18.28
C LEU A 231 3.80 -10.70 -17.21
N ALA A 232 3.46 -10.88 -15.93
CA ALA A 232 4.37 -10.66 -14.81
C ALA A 232 5.64 -11.50 -14.94
N GLU A 233 5.47 -12.79 -15.23
CA GLU A 233 6.57 -13.73 -15.40
C GLU A 233 7.45 -13.38 -16.62
N VAL A 234 6.84 -13.00 -17.74
CA VAL A 234 7.59 -12.58 -18.93
C VAL A 234 8.42 -11.32 -18.67
N ILE A 235 7.86 -10.32 -17.98
CA ILE A 235 8.58 -9.09 -17.60
C ILE A 235 9.76 -9.44 -16.68
N ARG A 236 9.55 -10.31 -15.70
CA ARG A 236 10.61 -10.80 -14.81
C ARG A 236 11.77 -11.42 -15.58
N GLN A 237 11.47 -12.31 -16.52
CA GLN A 237 12.49 -12.99 -17.33
C GLN A 237 13.29 -12.00 -18.18
N ARG A 238 12.61 -11.06 -18.85
CA ARG A 238 13.24 -10.00 -19.65
C ARG A 238 14.18 -9.12 -18.82
N LEU A 239 13.76 -8.73 -17.62
CA LEU A 239 14.59 -7.93 -16.71
C LEU A 239 15.81 -8.72 -16.24
N ARG A 240 15.64 -10.00 -15.89
CA ARG A 240 16.74 -10.87 -15.48
C ARG A 240 17.78 -11.05 -16.59
N GLU A 241 17.35 -11.31 -17.83
CA GLU A 241 18.26 -11.43 -18.99
C GLU A 241 19.06 -10.14 -19.23
N LYS A 242 18.37 -8.98 -19.20
CA LYS A 242 19.01 -7.68 -19.41
C LYS A 242 20.12 -7.40 -18.39
N TYR A 243 19.87 -7.71 -17.11
CA TYR A 243 20.80 -7.38 -16.02
C TYR A 243 21.74 -8.52 -15.63
N SER A 244 21.52 -9.76 -16.12
CA SER A 244 22.48 -10.86 -15.99
C SER A 244 23.71 -10.71 -16.91
N SER A 245 23.67 -9.75 -17.84
CA SER A 245 24.75 -9.48 -18.81
C SER A 245 25.68 -8.32 -18.42
N LEU A 246 25.44 -7.70 -17.25
CA LEU A 246 26.30 -6.69 -16.62
C LEU A 246 27.13 -7.33 -15.50
#